data_AF-A0A2S5M4Q0-F1
#
_entry.id   AF-A0A2S5M4Q0-F1
#
_cell.length_a   1.000
_cell.length_b   1.000
_cell.length_c   1.000
_cell.angle_alpha   90.00
_cell.angle_beta   90.00
_cell.angle_gamma   90.00
#
_symmetry.space_group_name_H-M   'P 1'
#
loop_
_entity.id
_entity.type
_entity.pdbx_description
1 polymer ?
#
loop_
_entity_poly.entity_id
_entity_poly.type
_entity_poly.pdbx_seq_one_letter_code
_entity_poly.pdbx_strand_id
1 'polypeptide(L)'
;MSRKAPQFSASDLLRNIEFEEIDGFAADDLAAAFASFRRSAEIIDAKAQEQRGAVAPPPSLLAVARAALGAIEHPGRFFQDWFRPHAIKTNGFVTAYYEVEVDARLSPEPGFATPVLSRPRDLVTLNDSPLSLPTGETLTSARIQADGALVPYPDR
;
A
#
# COMPACT_ATOMS: atom_id res chain seq x y z
N MET A 1 -26.12 -12.33 17.70
CA MET A 1 -25.76 -13.26 16.61
C MET A 1 -24.83 -12.53 15.66
N SER A 2 -23.51 -12.74 15.82
CA SER A 2 -22.49 -12.08 14.99
C SER A 2 -22.46 -12.75 13.62
N ARG A 3 -22.89 -12.03 12.56
CA ARG A 3 -22.67 -12.46 11.19
C ARG A 3 -21.18 -12.33 10.91
N LYS A 4 -20.44 -13.44 11.01
CA LYS A 4 -19.10 -13.53 10.42
C LYS A 4 -19.25 -13.23 8.93
N ALA A 5 -18.49 -12.27 8.41
CA ALA A 5 -18.32 -12.09 6.98
C ALA A 5 -17.94 -13.45 6.36
N PRO A 6 -18.41 -13.78 5.13
CA PRO A 6 -18.02 -15.01 4.48
C PRO A 6 -16.50 -15.07 4.37
N GLN A 7 -15.92 -16.09 4.99
CA GLN A 7 -14.49 -16.34 5.02
C GLN A 7 -14.12 -17.03 3.69
N PHE A 8 -14.04 -16.24 2.61
CA PHE A 8 -13.46 -16.74 1.37
C PHE A 8 -11.96 -16.91 1.59
N SER A 9 -11.44 -18.11 1.30
CA SER A 9 -10.00 -18.24 1.09
C SER A 9 -9.68 -17.48 -0.19
N ALA A 10 -8.58 -16.73 -0.23
CA ALA A 10 -8.14 -16.03 -1.44
C ALA A 10 -8.08 -17.01 -2.65
N SER A 11 -7.77 -18.28 -2.42
CA SER A 11 -7.76 -19.34 -3.42
C SER A 11 -9.10 -19.54 -4.13
N ASP A 12 -10.24 -19.32 -3.46
CA ASP A 12 -11.57 -19.53 -4.07
C ASP A 12 -11.92 -18.43 -5.08
N LEU A 13 -11.33 -17.24 -4.90
CA LEU A 13 -11.51 -16.08 -5.77
C LEU A 13 -10.51 -16.03 -6.93
N LEU A 14 -9.49 -16.89 -6.93
CA LEU A 14 -8.45 -16.92 -7.95
C LEU A 14 -8.68 -18.05 -8.95
N ARG A 15 -8.37 -17.79 -10.22
CA ARG A 15 -8.32 -18.78 -11.31
C ARG A 15 -6.98 -18.64 -12.00
N ASN A 16 -6.23 -19.73 -12.13
CA ASN A 16 -4.99 -19.71 -12.91
C ASN A 16 -5.32 -19.40 -14.37
N ILE A 17 -4.49 -18.58 -14.99
CA ILE A 17 -4.54 -18.26 -16.42
C ILE A 17 -3.14 -18.35 -17.02
N GLU A 18 -3.06 -18.42 -18.33
CA GLU A 18 -1.81 -18.21 -19.06
C GLU A 18 -1.60 -16.71 -19.35
N PHE A 19 -0.37 -16.30 -19.67
CA PHE A 19 -0.07 -14.90 -19.99
C PHE A 19 -0.79 -14.43 -21.26
N GLU A 20 -1.04 -15.34 -22.20
CA GLU A 20 -1.77 -15.09 -23.44
C GLU A 20 -3.26 -14.79 -23.20
N GLU A 21 -3.81 -15.16 -22.04
CA GLU A 21 -5.18 -14.79 -21.64
C GLU A 21 -5.27 -13.34 -21.10
N ILE A 22 -4.14 -12.66 -20.91
CA ILE A 22 -4.12 -11.26 -20.44
C ILE A 22 -4.15 -10.34 -21.66
N ASP A 23 -5.31 -9.72 -21.90
CA ASP A 23 -5.49 -8.74 -22.96
C ASP A 23 -4.42 -7.64 -22.89
N GLY A 24 -3.69 -7.45 -24.00
CA GLY A 24 -2.66 -6.42 -24.13
C GLY A 24 -1.27 -6.78 -23.59
N PHE A 25 -1.10 -7.90 -22.88
CA PHE A 25 0.17 -8.23 -22.21
C PHE A 25 1.37 -8.32 -23.18
N ALA A 26 1.20 -8.98 -24.33
CA ALA A 26 2.26 -9.13 -25.32
C ALA A 26 2.67 -7.81 -26.01
N ALA A 27 1.81 -6.78 -25.95
CA ALA A 27 2.05 -5.47 -26.55
C ALA A 27 2.50 -4.41 -25.52
N ASP A 28 2.54 -4.76 -24.23
CA ASP A 28 2.88 -3.84 -23.14
C ASP A 28 4.40 -3.61 -23.02
N ASP A 29 4.79 -2.50 -22.38
CA ASP A 29 6.19 -2.24 -22.04
C ASP A 29 6.58 -2.99 -20.76
N LEU A 30 6.84 -4.28 -20.92
CA LEU A 30 7.22 -5.16 -19.81
C LEU A 30 8.59 -4.77 -19.20
N ALA A 31 9.44 -4.04 -19.92
CA ALA A 31 10.69 -3.52 -19.36
C ALA A 31 10.43 -2.35 -18.40
N ALA A 32 9.49 -1.46 -18.72
CA ALA A 32 9.04 -0.40 -17.81
C ALA A 32 8.31 -0.97 -16.58
N ALA A 33 7.47 -1.99 -16.76
CA ALA A 33 6.84 -2.71 -15.65
C ALA A 33 7.89 -3.37 -14.74
N PHE A 34 8.92 -3.99 -15.31
CA PHE A 34 10.05 -4.54 -14.56
C PHE A 34 10.83 -3.47 -13.78
N ALA A 35 11.13 -2.34 -14.42
CA ALA A 35 11.82 -1.23 -13.75
C ALA A 35 11.02 -0.71 -12.54
N SER A 36 9.70 -0.72 -12.62
CA SER A 36 8.81 -0.38 -11.49
C SER A 36 8.86 -1.43 -10.39
N PHE A 37 8.78 -2.72 -10.74
CA PHE A 37 8.93 -3.82 -9.78
C PHE A 37 10.30 -3.78 -9.06
N ARG A 38 11.38 -3.47 -9.77
CA ARG A 38 12.74 -3.43 -9.21
C ARG A 38 12.88 -2.40 -8.09
N ARG A 39 12.23 -1.23 -8.20
CA ARG A 39 12.18 -0.24 -7.09
C ARG A 39 11.53 -0.81 -5.84
N SER A 40 10.44 -1.57 -6.00
CA SER A 40 9.81 -2.28 -4.88
C SER A 40 10.70 -3.41 -4.34
N ALA A 41 11.44 -4.11 -5.20
CA ALA A 41 12.35 -5.18 -4.82
C ALA A 41 13.48 -4.69 -3.90
N GLU A 42 14.02 -3.49 -4.12
CA GLU A 42 15.02 -2.86 -3.24
C GLU A 42 14.48 -2.70 -1.81
N ILE A 43 13.23 -2.25 -1.67
CA ILE A 43 12.56 -2.06 -0.37
C ILE A 43 12.28 -3.41 0.30
N ILE A 44 11.77 -4.37 -0.48
CA ILE A 44 11.44 -5.72 -0.01
C ILE A 44 12.68 -6.46 0.49
N ASP A 45 13.78 -6.45 -0.27
CA ASP A 45 15.01 -7.18 0.11
C ASP A 45 15.74 -6.50 1.28
N ALA A 46 15.75 -5.17 1.31
CA ALA A 46 16.31 -4.41 2.44
C ALA A 46 15.52 -4.61 3.75
N LYS A 47 14.32 -5.23 3.69
CA LYS A 47 13.38 -5.34 4.81
C LYS A 47 13.14 -3.99 5.47
N ALA A 48 13.00 -2.95 4.64
CA ALA A 48 12.80 -1.59 5.11
C ALA A 48 11.55 -1.52 5.99
N GLN A 49 11.55 -0.60 6.97
CA GLN A 49 10.43 -0.45 7.88
C GLN A 49 9.15 -0.13 7.10
N GLU A 50 8.13 -0.96 7.28
CA GLU A 50 6.83 -0.76 6.65
C GLU A 50 6.18 0.53 7.15
N GLN A 51 5.70 1.36 6.23
CA GLN A 51 4.94 2.57 6.58
C GLN A 51 3.53 2.25 7.07
N ARG A 52 2.99 1.10 6.68
CA ARG A 52 1.71 0.53 7.12
C ARG A 52 1.88 -0.97 7.26
N GLY A 53 1.44 -1.53 8.37
CA GLY A 53 1.50 -2.98 8.59
C GLY A 53 0.79 -3.72 7.46
N ALA A 54 1.53 -4.54 6.75
CA ALA A 54 1.03 -5.37 5.67
C ALA A 54 1.23 -6.85 6.01
N VAL A 55 0.71 -7.73 5.16
CA VAL A 55 1.09 -9.13 5.19
C VAL A 55 2.57 -9.21 4.80
N ALA A 56 3.39 -9.80 5.68
CA ALA A 56 4.81 -9.95 5.43
C ALA A 56 5.06 -10.67 4.09
N PRO A 57 6.05 -10.23 3.29
CA PRO A 57 6.32 -10.84 2.00
C PRO A 57 6.68 -12.32 2.18
N PRO A 58 6.01 -13.25 1.49
CA PRO A 58 6.32 -14.67 1.61
C PRO A 58 7.75 -14.95 1.08
N PRO A 59 8.38 -16.07 1.48
CA PRO A 59 9.72 -16.43 1.02
C PRO A 59 9.88 -16.43 -0.51
N SER A 60 8.83 -16.79 -1.25
CA SER A 60 8.82 -16.75 -2.71
C SER A 60 8.96 -15.33 -3.26
N LEU A 61 8.25 -14.35 -2.68
CA LEU A 61 8.35 -12.95 -3.11
C LEU A 61 9.72 -12.36 -2.78
N LEU A 62 10.31 -12.73 -1.64
CA LEU A 62 11.70 -12.35 -1.30
C LEU A 62 12.71 -12.90 -2.32
N ALA A 63 12.54 -14.16 -2.74
CA ALA A 63 13.40 -14.78 -3.75
C ALA A 63 13.29 -14.06 -5.11
N VAL A 64 12.07 -13.75 -5.55
CA VAL A 64 11.81 -13.01 -6.80
C VAL A 64 12.37 -11.59 -6.72
N ALA A 65 12.22 -10.90 -5.58
CA ALA A 65 12.80 -9.57 -5.36
C ALA A 65 14.32 -9.60 -5.52
N ARG A 66 15.01 -10.54 -4.88
CA ARG A 66 16.46 -10.71 -5.05
C ARG A 66 16.87 -11.01 -6.48
N ALA A 67 16.10 -11.85 -7.18
CA ALA A 67 16.35 -12.14 -8.58
C ALA A 67 16.26 -10.87 -9.44
N ALA A 68 15.27 -10.00 -9.19
CA ALA A 68 15.12 -8.72 -9.90
C ALA A 68 16.26 -7.73 -9.67
N LEU A 69 16.97 -7.84 -8.54
CA LEU A 69 18.14 -7.00 -8.22
C LEU A 69 19.45 -7.53 -8.81
N GLY A 70 19.45 -8.77 -9.33
CA GLY A 70 20.57 -9.34 -10.05
C GLY A 70 20.73 -8.79 -11.47
N ALA A 71 21.73 -9.31 -12.19
CA ALA A 71 21.90 -9.02 -13.60
C ALA A 71 20.80 -9.73 -14.41
N ILE A 72 19.98 -8.95 -15.13
CA ILE A 72 18.89 -9.44 -15.98
C ILE A 72 19.16 -9.00 -17.42
N GLU A 73 19.35 -9.98 -18.32
CA GLU A 73 19.59 -9.72 -19.75
C GLU A 73 18.32 -9.30 -20.50
N HIS A 74 17.17 -9.87 -20.11
CA HIS A 74 15.89 -9.67 -20.78
C HIS A 74 14.79 -9.23 -19.79
N PRO A 75 14.78 -7.95 -19.36
CA PRO A 75 13.85 -7.47 -18.34
C PRO A 75 12.37 -7.66 -18.71
N GLY A 76 12.02 -7.57 -20.00
CA GLY A 76 10.65 -7.78 -20.46
C GLY A 76 10.14 -9.22 -20.29
N ARG A 77 11.02 -10.21 -20.09
CA ARG A 77 10.63 -11.60 -19.82
C ARG A 77 10.48 -11.92 -18.34
N PHE A 78 10.90 -11.01 -17.46
CA PHE A 78 10.99 -11.28 -16.02
C PHE A 78 9.68 -11.82 -15.43
N PHE A 79 8.54 -11.25 -15.80
CA PHE A 79 7.25 -11.73 -15.30
C PHE A 79 6.91 -13.14 -15.77
N GLN A 80 7.23 -13.49 -17.02
CA GLN A 80 6.98 -14.84 -17.55
C GLN A 80 7.89 -15.89 -16.91
N ASP A 81 9.14 -15.52 -16.59
CA ASP A 81 10.10 -16.45 -16.00
C ASP A 81 9.89 -16.65 -14.48
N TRP A 82 9.32 -15.66 -13.76
CA TRP A 82 9.26 -15.66 -12.29
C TRP A 82 7.84 -15.63 -11.69
N PHE A 83 6.79 -15.39 -12.47
CA PHE A 83 5.42 -15.28 -11.97
C PHE A 83 4.46 -16.23 -12.68
N ARG A 84 3.33 -16.49 -12.02
CA ARG A 84 2.17 -17.16 -12.59
C ARG A 84 0.97 -16.23 -12.47
N PRO A 85 0.26 -15.93 -13.57
CA PRO A 85 -0.88 -15.05 -13.50
C PRO A 85 -2.11 -15.77 -12.95
N HIS A 86 -2.90 -15.03 -12.17
CA HIS A 86 -4.18 -15.49 -11.66
C HIS A 86 -5.24 -14.42 -11.93
N ALA A 87 -6.33 -14.80 -12.58
CA ALA A 87 -7.52 -13.96 -12.71
C ALA A 87 -8.29 -13.95 -11.39
N ILE A 88 -8.68 -12.76 -10.94
CA ILE A 88 -9.64 -12.59 -9.86
C ILE A 88 -11.04 -12.76 -10.46
N LYS A 89 -11.83 -13.70 -9.94
CA LYS A 89 -13.14 -14.12 -10.53
C LYS A 89 -14.24 -13.06 -10.43
N THR A 90 -14.02 -11.98 -9.69
CA THR A 90 -15.00 -10.91 -9.47
C THR A 90 -14.60 -9.68 -10.27
N ASN A 91 -15.58 -8.99 -10.85
CA ASN A 91 -15.34 -7.69 -11.48
C ASN A 91 -14.84 -6.69 -10.44
N GLY A 92 -13.81 -5.93 -10.83
CA GLY A 92 -13.28 -4.81 -10.06
C GLY A 92 -13.75 -3.48 -10.63
N PHE A 93 -13.40 -2.41 -9.92
CA PHE A 93 -13.56 -1.03 -10.39
C PHE A 93 -12.23 -0.31 -10.20
N VAL A 94 -11.73 0.33 -11.25
CA VAL A 94 -10.44 1.02 -11.24
C VAL A 94 -10.67 2.52 -11.12
N THR A 95 -9.98 3.14 -10.18
CA THR A 95 -9.89 4.60 -10.04
C THR A 95 -8.44 5.04 -10.21
N ALA A 96 -8.24 6.34 -10.42
CA ALA A 96 -6.92 6.94 -10.50
C ALA A 96 -6.74 8.00 -9.42
N TYR A 97 -5.51 8.13 -8.93
CA TYR A 97 -5.04 9.25 -8.11
C TYR A 97 -3.75 9.79 -8.72
N TYR A 98 -3.41 11.04 -8.40
CA TYR A 98 -2.18 11.69 -8.87
C TYR A 98 -1.59 12.56 -7.76
N GLU A 99 -0.32 12.93 -7.92
CA GLU A 99 0.35 13.89 -7.05
C GLU A 99 0.08 15.31 -7.56
N VAL A 100 -0.51 16.16 -6.72
CA VAL A 100 -0.85 17.54 -7.07
C VAL A 100 0.36 18.44 -6.82
N GLU A 101 0.63 19.34 -7.77
CA GLU A 101 1.58 20.44 -7.57
C GLU A 101 0.84 21.67 -7.02
N VAL A 102 1.35 22.25 -5.93
CA VAL A 102 0.75 23.43 -5.27
C VAL A 102 1.82 24.46 -4.97
N ASP A 103 1.55 25.73 -5.32
CA ASP A 103 2.40 26.86 -4.96
C ASP A 103 2.46 27.04 -3.43
N ALA A 104 3.67 27.23 -2.90
CA ALA A 104 3.87 27.44 -1.47
C ALA A 104 4.88 28.56 -1.17
N ARG A 105 4.86 29.05 0.08
CA ARG A 105 5.84 29.99 0.64
C ARG A 105 6.38 29.43 1.95
N LEU A 106 7.65 29.75 2.25
CA LEU A 106 8.31 29.33 3.50
C LEU A 106 7.85 30.12 4.72
N SER A 107 7.17 31.25 4.52
CA SER A 107 6.62 32.08 5.59
C SER A 107 5.22 32.59 5.20
N PRO A 108 4.34 32.89 6.17
CA PRO A 108 3.00 33.38 5.88
C PRO A 108 3.03 34.73 5.14
N GLU A 109 2.23 34.84 4.08
CA GLU A 109 2.06 36.04 3.27
C GLU A 109 0.58 36.17 2.84
N PRO A 110 0.11 37.35 2.39
CA PRO A 110 -1.21 37.47 1.78
C PRO A 110 -1.38 36.47 0.63
N GLY A 111 -2.36 35.56 0.75
CA GLY A 111 -2.58 34.46 -0.19
C GLY A 111 -1.95 33.11 0.20
N PHE A 112 -1.04 33.08 1.18
CA PHE A 112 -0.34 31.87 1.68
C PHE A 112 -0.50 31.72 3.20
N ALA A 113 -1.73 31.87 3.72
CA ALA A 113 -2.00 31.90 5.16
C ALA A 113 -2.24 30.51 5.78
N THR A 114 -2.59 29.48 4.99
CA THR A 114 -2.87 28.13 5.48
C THR A 114 -1.60 27.29 5.54
N PRO A 115 -1.17 26.82 6.72
CA PRO A 115 0.06 26.04 6.84
C PRO A 115 -0.14 24.58 6.41
N VAL A 116 0.92 23.98 5.86
CA VAL A 116 1.05 22.52 5.77
C VAL A 116 1.64 22.03 7.08
N LEU A 117 0.81 21.44 7.94
CA LEU A 117 1.22 21.01 9.27
C LEU A 117 2.01 19.69 9.22
N SER A 118 3.13 19.65 9.94
CA SER A 118 3.80 18.38 10.26
C SER A 118 2.94 17.53 11.19
N ARG A 119 3.21 16.22 11.25
CA ARG A 119 2.59 15.33 12.23
C ARG A 119 2.77 15.88 13.67
N PRO A 120 1.68 16.12 14.43
CA PRO A 120 1.78 16.57 15.81
C PRO A 120 2.44 15.53 16.71
N ARG A 121 3.23 15.98 17.70
CA ARG A 121 3.97 15.09 18.62
C ARG A 121 3.06 14.31 19.57
N ASP A 122 1.87 14.85 19.85
CA ASP A 122 0.84 14.24 20.67
C ASP A 122 -0.15 13.38 19.87
N LEU A 123 0.04 13.22 18.54
CA LEU A 123 -0.76 12.31 17.72
C LEU A 123 -0.20 10.89 17.74
N VAL A 124 -0.88 9.98 18.43
CA VAL A 124 -0.55 8.55 18.51
C VAL A 124 -1.34 7.72 17.50
N THR A 125 -0.69 6.70 16.93
CA THR A 125 -1.33 5.70 16.05
C THR A 125 -1.71 4.47 16.88
N LEU A 126 -2.93 3.98 16.68
CA LEU A 126 -3.59 2.93 17.48
C LEU A 126 -4.13 1.79 16.60
N ASN A 127 -3.44 1.44 15.51
CA ASN A 127 -3.92 0.39 14.59
C ASN A 127 -4.12 -0.97 15.27
N ASP A 128 -3.21 -1.34 16.18
CA ASP A 128 -3.24 -2.64 16.87
C ASP A 128 -4.19 -2.68 18.08
N SER A 129 -4.41 -1.51 18.70
CA SER A 129 -5.29 -1.34 19.87
C SER A 129 -6.16 -0.09 19.70
N PRO A 130 -7.18 -0.12 18.82
CA PRO A 130 -8.01 1.04 18.56
C PRO A 130 -8.77 1.53 19.79
N LEU A 131 -8.99 2.84 19.87
CA LEU A 131 -9.75 3.48 20.95
C LEU A 131 -11.26 3.38 20.65
N SER A 132 -11.97 2.65 21.49
CA SER A 132 -13.43 2.58 21.43
C SER A 132 -14.06 3.74 22.19
N LEU A 133 -14.87 4.54 21.50
CA LEU A 133 -15.62 5.63 22.09
C LEU A 133 -16.98 5.14 22.64
N PRO A 134 -17.58 5.83 23.62
CA PRO A 134 -18.93 5.54 24.08
C PRO A 134 -20.01 5.63 22.98
N THR A 135 -19.72 6.35 21.89
CA THR A 135 -20.57 6.44 20.69
C THR A 135 -20.60 5.17 19.86
N GLY A 136 -19.72 4.19 20.16
CA GLY A 136 -19.52 2.98 19.36
C GLY A 136 -18.52 3.16 18.21
N GLU A 137 -18.03 4.37 17.99
CA GLU A 137 -16.96 4.64 17.02
C GLU A 137 -15.62 4.08 17.52
N THR A 138 -14.80 3.60 16.59
CA THR A 138 -13.48 3.05 16.85
C THR A 138 -12.42 3.90 16.15
N LEU A 139 -11.52 4.51 16.93
CA LEU A 139 -10.47 5.37 16.40
C LEU A 139 -9.12 4.63 16.33
N THR A 140 -8.46 4.70 15.17
CA THR A 140 -7.11 4.17 14.96
C THR A 140 -6.02 5.23 15.19
N SER A 141 -6.40 6.40 15.69
CA SER A 141 -5.48 7.44 16.15
C SER A 141 -6.14 8.30 17.23
N ALA A 142 -5.33 8.89 18.10
CA ALA A 142 -5.80 9.71 19.20
C ALA A 142 -4.74 10.76 19.58
N ARG A 143 -5.17 11.75 20.35
CA ARG A 143 -4.27 12.65 21.07
C ARG A 143 -3.88 12.02 22.40
N ILE A 144 -2.59 11.99 22.73
CA ILE A 144 -2.12 11.67 24.08
C ILE A 144 -2.00 12.96 24.91
N GLN A 145 -2.64 12.98 26.07
CA GLN A 145 -2.61 14.09 27.01
C GLN A 145 -1.43 13.94 28.00
N ALA A 146 -1.15 15.01 28.76
CA ALA A 146 -0.03 15.03 29.72
C ALA A 146 -0.17 14.01 30.86
N ASP A 147 -1.41 13.62 31.19
CA ASP A 147 -1.74 12.57 32.16
C ASP A 147 -1.72 11.15 31.54
N GLY A 148 -1.39 11.03 30.26
CA GLY A 148 -1.38 9.77 29.50
C GLY A 148 -2.74 9.37 28.94
N ALA A 149 -3.81 10.15 29.17
CA ALA A 149 -5.12 9.85 28.63
C ALA A 149 -5.14 9.96 27.10
N LEU A 150 -5.87 9.05 26.46
CA LEU A 150 -6.12 9.05 25.01
C LEU A 150 -7.49 9.65 24.75
N VAL A 151 -7.53 10.69 23.92
CA VAL A 151 -8.76 11.38 23.53
C VAL A 151 -8.83 11.54 22.00
N PRO A 152 -10.02 11.68 21.40
CA PRO A 152 -10.13 12.01 19.98
C PRO A 152 -9.26 13.21 19.61
N TYR A 153 -8.52 13.08 18.50
CA TYR A 153 -7.77 14.22 17.98
C TYR A 153 -8.76 15.25 17.40
N PRO A 154 -8.53 16.57 17.56
CA PRO A 154 -9.38 17.58 16.94
C PRO A 154 -9.56 17.36 15.44
N ASP A 155 -10.77 17.63 14.93
CA ASP A 155 -11.10 17.58 13.51
C ASP A 155 -10.59 18.82 12.75
N ARG A 156 -10.86 18.87 11.45
CA ARG A 156 -10.48 19.97 10.56
C ARG A 156 -11.33 21.21 10.81
#